data_AF-A0A0D3AG78-F1
#
_entry.id   AF-A0A0D3AG78-F1
#
_cell.length_a   1.000
_cell.length_b   1.000
_cell.length_c   1.000
_cell.angle_alpha   90.00
_cell.angle_beta   90.00
_cell.angle_gamma   90.00
#
_symmetry.space_group_name_H-M   'P 1'
#
loop_
_entity.id
_entity.type
_entity.pdbx_description
1 polymer ?
#
loop_
_entity_poly.entity_id
_entity_poly.type
_entity_poly.pdbx_seq_one_letter_code
_entity_poly.pdbx_strand_id
1 'polypeptide(L)'
;MSNLVANLTTLGMEVHEKFLVQFIMNSLPLEFSQFQVNYNTIKDKWKFKELKAMLIQEEGRLRKMKDQVANLVGLGSASSSKRTSSRKDKKN
;
A
#
# COMPACT_ATOMS: atom_id res chain seq x y z
N MET A 1 -1.08 -24.77 12.27
CA MET A 1 -0.41 -23.68 11.52
C MET A 1 0.92 -24.23 11.04
N SER A 2 1.00 -24.64 9.78
CA SER A 2 2.21 -25.25 9.21
C SER A 2 3.30 -24.18 9.05
N ASN A 3 4.47 -24.43 9.64
CA ASN A 3 5.63 -23.59 9.46
C ASN A 3 6.13 -23.74 8.02
N LEU A 4 5.99 -22.69 7.21
CA LEU A 4 6.40 -22.67 5.81
C LEU A 4 7.87 -23.08 5.64
N VAL A 5 8.72 -22.72 6.61
CA VAL A 5 10.13 -23.12 6.64
C VAL A 5 10.28 -24.63 6.82
N ALA A 6 9.49 -25.24 7.70
CA ALA A 6 9.49 -26.70 7.92
C ALA A 6 9.02 -27.47 6.68
N ASN A 7 7.99 -26.97 5.98
CA ASN A 7 7.51 -27.57 4.75
C ASN A 7 8.51 -27.43 3.58
N LEU A 8 9.26 -26.33 3.52
CA LEU A 8 10.29 -26.13 2.50
C LEU A 8 11.53 -27.00 2.78
N THR A 9 11.90 -27.18 4.06
CA THR A 9 13.00 -28.08 4.44
C THR A 9 12.65 -29.55 4.21
N THR A 10 11.40 -29.98 4.42
CA THR A 10 10.98 -31.34 4.07
C THR A 10 10.98 -31.59 2.56
N LEU A 11 10.83 -30.55 1.74
CA LEU A 11 11.01 -30.59 0.29
C LEU A 11 12.48 -30.52 -0.14
N GLY A 12 13.44 -30.55 0.80
CA GLY A 12 14.87 -30.47 0.52
C GLY A 12 15.35 -29.08 0.11
N MET A 13 14.54 -28.03 0.32
CA MET A 13 14.89 -26.66 -0.02
C MET A 13 15.47 -25.95 1.22
N GLU A 14 16.75 -25.62 1.18
CA GLU A 14 17.34 -24.70 2.13
C GLU A 14 16.93 -23.27 1.77
N VAL A 15 16.11 -22.64 2.62
CA VAL A 15 15.59 -21.30 2.38
C VAL A 15 16.66 -20.27 2.75
N HIS A 16 17.51 -19.94 1.79
CA HIS A 16 18.45 -18.84 1.96
C HIS A 16 17.71 -17.51 2.14
N GLU A 17 18.16 -16.70 3.10
CA GLU A 17 17.57 -15.39 3.40
C GLU A 17 17.50 -14.50 2.16
N LYS A 18 18.54 -14.51 1.32
CA LYS A 18 18.56 -13.78 0.04
C LYS A 18 17.46 -14.22 -0.91
N PHE A 19 17.21 -15.52 -1.01
CA PHE A 19 16.11 -16.06 -1.82
C PHE A 19 14.77 -15.59 -1.27
N LEU A 20 14.57 -15.67 0.04
CA LEU A 20 13.32 -15.25 0.68
C LEU A 20 13.04 -13.76 0.46
N VAL A 21 14.05 -12.90 0.60
CA VAL A 21 13.95 -11.47 0.32
C VAL A 21 13.53 -11.25 -1.13
N GLN A 22 14.21 -11.88 -2.09
CA GLN A 22 13.88 -11.73 -3.51
C GLN A 22 12.47 -12.27 -3.85
N PHE A 23 12.11 -13.43 -3.30
CA PHE A 23 10.81 -14.05 -3.48
C PHE A 23 9.68 -13.13 -2.99
N ILE A 24 9.85 -12.53 -1.80
CA ILE A 24 8.89 -11.56 -1.27
C ILE A 24 8.82 -10.34 -2.20
N MET A 25 9.96 -9.74 -2.56
CA MET A 25 9.97 -8.56 -3.44
C MET A 25 9.25 -8.79 -4.78
N ASN A 26 9.43 -9.97 -5.37
CA ASN A 26 8.83 -10.35 -6.64
C ASN A 26 7.33 -10.70 -6.54
N SER A 27 6.85 -11.08 -5.35
CA SER A 27 5.45 -11.45 -5.13
C SER A 27 4.56 -10.27 -4.70
N LEU A 28 5.15 -9.08 -4.50
CA LEU A 28 4.40 -7.90 -4.10
C LEU A 28 3.48 -7.39 -5.23
N PRO A 29 2.22 -7.01 -4.91
CA PRO A 29 1.31 -6.35 -5.84
C PRO A 29 1.81 -4.99 -6.34
N LEU A 30 1.20 -4.49 -7.42
CA LEU A 30 1.58 -3.21 -8.05
C LEU A 30 1.41 -2.00 -7.12
N GLU A 31 0.48 -2.08 -6.16
CA GLU A 31 0.26 -1.04 -5.14
C GLU A 31 1.52 -0.78 -4.29
N PHE A 32 2.45 -1.73 -4.23
CA PHE A 32 3.75 -1.62 -3.56
C PHE A 32 4.88 -1.14 -4.50
N SER A 33 4.56 -0.62 -5.68
CA SER A 33 5.56 -0.10 -6.63
C SER A 33 6.54 0.90 -6.00
N GLN A 34 6.07 1.81 -5.14
CA GLN A 34 6.92 2.76 -4.43
C GLN A 34 7.91 2.07 -3.47
N PHE A 35 7.46 1.01 -2.80
CA PHE A 35 8.30 0.18 -1.94
C PHE A 35 9.40 -0.55 -2.73
N GLN A 36 9.04 -1.09 -3.90
CA GLN A 36 10.01 -1.74 -4.79
C GLN A 36 11.09 -0.78 -5.28
N VAL A 37 10.71 0.45 -5.67
CA VAL A 37 11.67 1.50 -6.04
C VAL A 37 12.61 1.80 -4.89
N ASN A 38 12.09 2.00 -3.67
CA ASN A 38 12.89 2.27 -2.49
C ASN A 38 13.92 1.14 -2.23
N TYR A 39 13.48 -0.12 -2.25
CA TYR A 39 14.37 -1.27 -2.10
C TYR A 39 15.45 -1.34 -3.20
N ASN A 40 15.09 -1.01 -4.44
CA ASN A 40 16.02 -1.04 -5.58
C ASN A 40 17.10 0.04 -5.47
N THR A 41 16.77 1.20 -4.91
CA THR A 41 17.73 2.32 -4.71
C THR A 41 18.74 2.09 -3.59
N ILE A 42 18.44 1.19 -2.65
CA ILE A 42 19.34 0.89 -1.53
C ILE A 42 20.41 -0.11 -1.99
N LYS A 43 21.69 0.27 -1.79
CA LYS A 43 22.86 -0.57 -2.10
C LYS A 43 23.01 -1.71 -1.08
N ASP A 44 22.85 -1.39 0.20
CA ASP A 44 22.89 -2.37 1.29
C ASP A 44 21.54 -3.07 1.43
N LYS A 45 21.41 -4.25 0.82
CA LYS A 45 20.13 -4.98 0.80
C LYS A 45 19.66 -5.33 2.21
N TRP A 46 18.37 -5.07 2.45
CA TRP A 46 17.70 -5.40 3.70
C TRP A 46 17.76 -6.89 4.00
N LYS A 47 18.04 -7.20 5.27
CA LYS A 47 17.82 -8.52 5.85
C LYS A 47 16.33 -8.78 6.01
N PHE A 48 15.94 -10.04 6.18
CA PHE A 48 14.53 -10.43 6.28
C PHE A 48 13.79 -9.67 7.40
N LYS A 49 14.46 -9.43 8.53
CA LYS A 49 13.88 -8.65 9.64
C LYS A 49 13.57 -7.20 9.24
N GLU A 50 14.49 -6.56 8.52
CA GLU A 50 14.34 -5.17 8.06
C GLU A 50 13.27 -5.08 6.97
N LEU A 51 13.30 -6.00 6.01
CA LEU A 51 12.29 -6.11 4.95
C LEU A 51 10.89 -6.25 5.55
N LYS A 52 10.72 -7.13 6.55
CA LYS A 52 9.45 -7.32 7.24
C LYS A 52 8.96 -6.04 7.91
N ALA A 53 9.83 -5.31 8.61
CA ALA A 53 9.47 -4.06 9.26
C ALA A 53 9.01 -3.00 8.25
N MET A 54 9.75 -2.86 7.15
CA MET A 54 9.42 -1.91 6.09
C MET A 54 8.10 -2.28 5.39
N LEU A 55 7.83 -3.57 5.18
CA LEU A 55 6.56 -4.03 4.59
C LEU A 55 5.35 -3.68 5.46
N ILE A 56 5.45 -3.91 6.78
CA ILE A 56 4.38 -3.57 7.73
C ILE A 56 4.10 -2.06 7.70
N GLN A 57 5.15 -1.25 7.64
CA GLN A 57 5.03 0.20 7.54
C GLN A 57 4.34 0.62 6.23
N GLU A 58 4.74 0.05 5.10
CA GLU A 58 4.16 0.37 3.79
C GLU A 58 2.69 -0.05 3.69
N GLU A 59 2.33 -1.22 4.24
CA GLU A 59 0.95 -1.65 4.32
C GLU A 59 0.10 -0.65 5.12
N GLY A 60 0.63 -0.15 6.24
CA GLY A 60 0.00 0.92 7.02
C GLY A 60 -0.20 2.21 6.24
N ARG A 61 0.76 2.59 5.39
CA ARG A 61 0.64 3.75 4.49
C ARG A 61 -0.45 3.54 3.44
N LEU A 62 -0.50 2.36 2.80
CA LEU A 62 -1.50 2.03 1.79
C LEU A 62 -2.92 2.00 2.35
N ARG A 63 -3.12 1.48 3.57
CA ARG A 63 -4.42 1.49 4.26
C ARG A 63 -4.93 2.92 4.46
N LYS A 64 -4.10 3.81 5.01
CA LYS A 64 -4.45 5.23 5.20
C LYS A 64 -4.77 5.95 3.88
N MET A 65 -4.05 5.64 2.81
CA MET A 65 -4.30 6.24 1.49
C MET A 65 -5.66 5.82 0.92
N LYS A 66 -6.04 4.54 1.10
CA LYS A 66 -7.37 4.04 0.69
C LYS A 66 -8.50 4.74 1.46
N ASP A 67 -8.34 4.92 2.77
CA ASP A 67 -9.33 5.63 3.60
C ASP A 67 -9.48 7.11 3.17
N GLN A 68 -8.37 7.79 2.85
CA GLN A 68 -8.40 9.16 2.34
C GLN A 68 -9.13 9.28 1.00
N VAL A 69 -8.86 8.36 0.06
CA VAL A 69 -9.54 8.34 -1.25
C VAL A 69 -11.05 8.08 -1.09
N ALA A 70 -11.45 7.16 -0.21
CA ALA A 70 -12.86 6.91 0.07
C ALA A 70 -13.58 8.16 0.61
N ASN A 71 -12.93 8.90 1.52
CA ASN A 71 -13.46 10.15 2.05
C ASN A 71 -13.57 11.24 0.97
N LEU A 72 -12.60 11.34 0.06
CA LEU A 72 -12.63 12.28 -1.07
C LEU A 72 -13.78 11.98 -2.06
N VAL A 73 -14.00 10.70 -2.39
CA VAL A 73 -15.10 10.29 -3.28
C VAL A 73 -16.47 10.57 -2.64
N GLY A 74 -16.61 10.38 -1.32
CA GLY A 74 -17.83 10.71 -0.58
C GLY A 74 -18.14 12.22 -0.53
N LEU A 75 -17.14 13.08 -0.62
CA LEU A 75 -17.31 14.54 -0.62
C LEU A 75 -17.60 15.10 -2.03
N GLY A 76 -17.22 14.38 -3.09
CA GLY A 76 -17.46 14.78 -4.48
C GLY A 76 -18.92 14.77 -4.91
N SER A 77 -19.80 14.07 -4.18
CA SER A 77 -21.24 13.99 -4.47
C SER A 77 -22.09 15.04 -3.75
N ALA A 78 -21.53 15.82 -2.82
CA ALA A 78 -22.29 16.78 -2.01
C ALA A 78 -22.33 18.21 -2.59
N SER A 79 -21.61 18.53 -3.67
CA SER A 79 -21.42 19.92 -4.12
C SER A 79 -22.22 20.36 -5.37
N SER A 80 -23.11 19.54 -5.94
CA SER A 80 -23.80 19.89 -7.19
C SER A 80 -25.25 20.38 -7.07
N SER A 81 -25.83 20.51 -5.87
CA SER A 81 -27.24 20.92 -5.73
C SER A 81 -27.44 22.18 -4.87
N LYS A 82 -27.33 23.37 -5.50
CA LYS A 82 -28.45 24.34 -5.64
C LYS A 82 -28.01 25.59 -6.42
N ARG A 83 -28.35 25.64 -7.71
CA ARG A 83 -28.68 26.90 -8.41
C ARG A 83 -30.19 27.07 -8.32
N THR A 84 -30.67 28.19 -7.78
CA THR A 84 -31.78 29.00 -8.35
C THR A 84 -31.94 30.32 -7.59
N SER A 85 -31.63 31.40 -8.31
CA SER A 85 -32.15 32.77 -8.31
C SER A 85 -33.07 33.28 -7.18
N SER A 86 -32.68 34.44 -6.63
CA SER A 86 -33.63 35.52 -6.32
C SER A 86 -32.95 36.88 -6.54
N ARG A 87 -33.18 37.45 -7.74
CA ARG A 87 -32.96 38.88 -8.00
C ARG A 87 -33.88 39.67 -7.08
N LYS A 88 -33.30 40.48 -6.20
CA LYS A 88 -34.02 41.37 -5.31
C LYS A 88 -34.35 42.65 -6.08
N ASP A 89 -35.49 42.63 -6.76
CA ASP A 89 -36.14 43.86 -7.23
C ASP A 89 -36.53 44.68 -5.99
N LYS A 90 -35.98 45.89 -5.87
CA LYS A 90 -36.43 46.88 -4.89
C LYS A 90 -36.81 48.15 -5.62
N LYS A 91 -38.08 48.26 -5.96
CA LYS A 91 -38.75 49.47 -6.42
C LYS A 91 -39.89 49.80 -5.45
N ASN A 92 -39.59 50.70 -4.51
CA ASN A 92 -40.40 51.87 -4.14
C ASN A 92 -39.68 52.62 -3.01
#